data_AF-A0A3R7WC59-F1
#
_entry.id   AF-A0A3R7WC59-F1
#
_cell.length_a   1.000
_cell.length_b   1.000
_cell.length_c   1.000
_cell.angle_alpha   90.00
_cell.angle_beta   90.00
_cell.angle_gamma   90.00
#
_symmetry.space_group_name_H-M   'P 1'
#
loop_
_entity.id
_entity.type
_entity.pdbx_description
1 polymer ?
#
loop_
_entity_poly.entity_id
_entity_poly.type
_entity_poly.pdbx_seq_one_letter_code
_entity_poly.pdbx_strand_id
1 'polypeptide(L)'
;MRHVAFRDDVDATVEEPVDEVKQPLKVLDIRQTIEKLKGYMKFGKASALFSALLEEQCTSTPRPDEHTMSLLMECVQTIMNSKPERIHHASFRAAYAALVRVVDKHRTSLLRTSDFDSDVIENWVLDAVLHNDLFTDDTYVFAKAANLIAAHITGRRDEAVSMENLADVAALDRVLLPCLRSLMARHGTAWAKTSVEMVLALCTYRRLTFHDGDRKEVDEWTSTIHQRKVAPSSRGKHAAAAAEMRKNIVAYNDTQTGIKVGKSNHPLFNKD
;
A
#
# COMPACT_ATOMS: atom_id res chain seq x y z
N MET A 1 20.69 66.79 62.09
CA MET A 1 19.36 66.47 61.56
C MET A 1 19.52 66.15 60.08
N ARG A 2 18.88 65.06 59.64
CA ARG A 2 19.07 64.32 58.38
C ARG A 2 19.08 65.18 57.09
N HIS A 3 20.07 64.92 56.23
CA HIS A 3 20.01 65.21 54.80
C HIS A 3 18.92 64.34 54.15
N VAL A 4 18.03 64.97 53.37
CA VAL A 4 17.07 64.29 52.51
C VAL A 4 17.56 64.46 51.08
N ALA A 5 17.92 63.34 50.46
CA ALA A 5 18.30 63.24 49.06
C ALA A 5 17.04 63.28 48.19
N PHE A 6 17.03 64.16 47.19
CA PHE A 6 16.08 64.09 46.07
C PHE A 6 16.70 63.19 45.00
N ARG A 7 16.00 62.10 44.70
CA ARG A 7 16.34 61.10 43.69
C ARG A 7 15.94 61.62 42.30
N ASP A 8 16.86 61.50 41.36
CA ASP A 8 16.57 61.37 39.94
C ASP A 8 15.92 59.98 39.72
N ASP A 9 14.76 59.94 39.07
CA ASP A 9 14.10 58.69 38.70
C ASP A 9 13.77 58.68 37.20
N VAL A 10 14.48 57.76 36.54
CA VAL A 10 14.09 56.87 35.44
C VAL A 10 14.06 57.43 34.02
N ASP A 11 15.26 57.34 33.43
CA ASP A 11 15.55 57.19 32.01
C ASP A 11 14.82 55.98 31.39
N ALA A 12 14.37 56.17 30.15
CA ALA A 12 13.59 55.22 29.38
C ALA A 12 14.52 54.24 28.66
N THR A 13 14.65 53.01 29.15
CA THR A 13 15.24 51.92 28.37
C THR A 13 14.15 51.13 27.68
N VAL A 14 13.97 51.41 26.39
CA VAL A 14 13.23 50.59 25.43
C VAL A 14 13.99 49.27 25.28
N GLU A 15 13.41 48.16 25.75
CA GLU A 15 13.91 46.82 25.42
C GLU A 15 13.51 46.52 23.96
N GLU A 16 14.50 46.53 23.06
CA GLU A 16 14.32 45.99 21.71
C GLU A 16 14.17 44.46 21.76
N PRO A 17 13.26 43.87 20.98
CA PRO A 17 13.10 42.42 20.95
C PRO A 17 14.32 41.81 20.27
N VAL A 18 15.00 40.93 21.02
CA VAL A 18 16.10 40.11 20.50
C VAL A 18 15.51 39.16 19.46
N ASP A 19 15.70 39.48 18.19
CA ASP A 19 15.48 38.54 17.08
C ASP A 19 16.35 37.30 17.34
N GLU A 20 15.70 36.18 17.68
CA GLU A 20 16.34 34.87 17.69
C GLU A 20 16.87 34.60 16.28
N VAL A 21 18.16 34.88 16.09
CA VAL A 21 18.92 34.47 14.91
C VAL A 21 18.84 32.94 14.87
N LYS A 22 17.91 32.41 14.06
CA LYS A 22 17.87 31.00 13.67
C LYS A 22 19.26 30.66 13.15
N GLN A 23 20.03 29.95 13.96
CA GLN A 23 21.33 29.43 13.54
C GLN A 23 21.14 28.70 12.22
N PRO A 24 22.01 28.93 11.21
CA PRO A 24 21.94 28.17 9.98
C PRO A 24 22.09 26.69 10.36
N LEU A 25 21.06 25.90 10.03
CA LEU A 25 21.07 24.45 10.19
C LEU A 25 22.39 23.94 9.60
N LYS A 26 23.22 23.29 10.41
CA LYS A 26 24.48 22.67 9.98
C LYS A 26 24.22 21.92 8.67
N VAL A 27 24.93 22.31 7.61
CA VAL A 27 24.99 21.58 6.33
C VAL A 27 25.20 20.11 6.67
N LEU A 28 24.16 19.31 6.47
CA LEU A 28 24.11 17.95 6.94
C LEU A 28 25.03 17.12 6.04
N ASP A 29 26.12 16.56 6.58
CA ASP A 29 26.98 15.67 5.82
C ASP A 29 26.17 14.45 5.35
N ILE A 30 25.99 14.35 4.03
CA ILE A 30 25.21 13.32 3.35
C ILE A 30 25.73 11.92 3.75
N ARG A 31 27.06 11.74 3.83
CA ARG A 31 27.72 10.46 4.16
C ARG A 31 27.48 10.07 5.61
N GLN A 32 27.57 11.01 6.54
CA GLN A 32 27.27 10.74 7.96
C GLN A 32 25.78 10.49 8.18
N THR A 33 24.91 11.07 7.34
CA THR A 33 23.47 10.83 7.35
C THR A 33 23.13 9.43 6.83
N ILE A 34 23.81 8.98 5.77
CA ILE A 34 23.76 7.61 5.24
C ILE A 34 24.09 6.58 6.33
N GLU A 35 25.14 6.77 7.13
CA GLU A 35 25.48 5.85 8.22
C GLU A 35 24.40 5.78 9.30
N LYS A 36 23.80 6.92 9.65
CA LYS A 36 22.70 6.97 10.65
C LYS A 36 21.42 6.30 10.14
N LEU A 37 21.12 6.39 8.84
CA LEU A 37 19.96 5.78 8.19
C LEU A 37 20.00 4.25 8.19
N LYS A 38 21.20 3.65 8.21
CA LYS A 38 21.37 2.19 8.33
C LYS A 38 20.99 1.66 9.72
N GLY A 39 20.91 2.53 10.73
CA GLY A 39 20.62 2.17 12.13
C GLY A 39 19.15 1.81 12.41
N TYR A 40 18.91 0.80 13.26
CA TYR A 40 17.58 0.21 13.51
C TYR A 40 16.61 1.10 14.29
N MET A 41 17.05 1.68 15.42
CA MET A 41 16.15 2.25 16.43
C MET A 41 15.57 3.62 16.06
N LYS A 42 16.08 4.27 15.01
CA LYS A 42 15.75 5.66 14.66
C LYS A 42 15.38 5.85 13.19
N PHE A 43 15.04 4.77 12.49
CA PHE A 43 14.77 4.81 11.05
C PHE A 43 13.71 5.85 10.66
N GLY A 44 12.59 5.93 11.37
CA GLY A 44 11.54 6.92 11.07
C GLY A 44 12.03 8.37 11.15
N LYS A 45 12.80 8.72 12.19
CA LYS A 45 13.36 10.08 12.33
C LYS A 45 14.48 10.33 11.32
N ALA A 46 15.34 9.34 11.11
CA ALA A 46 16.46 9.45 10.17
C ALA A 46 15.95 9.61 8.73
N SER A 47 14.99 8.78 8.30
CA SER A 47 14.37 8.85 6.97
C SER A 47 13.66 10.18 6.74
N ALA A 48 13.00 10.75 7.75
CA ALA A 48 12.41 12.08 7.64
C ALA A 48 13.46 13.18 7.44
N LEU A 49 14.56 13.15 8.21
CA LEU A 49 15.67 14.10 8.03
C LEU A 49 16.32 13.97 6.65
N PHE A 50 16.52 12.73 6.19
CA PHE A 50 17.05 12.47 4.86
C PHE A 50 16.10 12.90 3.75
N SER A 51 14.78 12.72 3.92
CA SER A 51 13.78 13.19 2.96
C SER A 51 13.81 14.70 2.83
N ALA A 52 13.93 15.42 3.95
CA ALA A 52 14.07 16.88 3.95
C ALA A 52 15.36 17.33 3.24
N LEU A 53 16.49 16.66 3.49
CA LEU A 53 17.74 16.91 2.79
C LEU A 53 17.59 16.63 1.28
N LEU A 54 16.97 15.52 0.90
CA LEU A 54 16.73 15.17 -0.51
C LEU A 54 15.90 16.26 -1.20
N GLU A 55 14.83 16.72 -0.57
CA GLU A 55 13.96 17.77 -1.09
C GLU A 55 14.70 19.11 -1.21
N GLU A 56 15.49 19.48 -0.20
CA GLU A 56 16.35 20.67 -0.23
C GLU A 56 17.35 20.62 -1.40
N GLN A 57 18.06 19.50 -1.57
CA GLN A 57 19.01 19.34 -2.67
C GLN A 57 18.30 19.36 -4.03
N CYS A 58 17.11 18.78 -4.15
CA CYS A 58 16.37 18.76 -5.41
C CYS A 58 15.78 20.13 -5.80
N THR A 59 15.71 21.08 -4.85
CA THR A 59 15.09 22.40 -5.04
C THR A 59 16.09 23.56 -4.90
N SER A 60 17.33 23.28 -4.50
CA SER A 60 18.36 24.30 -4.28
C SER A 60 18.77 25.02 -5.58
N THR A 61 19.20 26.27 -5.40
CA THR A 61 19.73 27.12 -6.47
C THR A 61 21.03 27.77 -5.95
N PRO A 62 22.21 27.55 -6.58
CA PRO A 62 22.41 26.77 -7.82
C PRO A 62 22.11 25.28 -7.64
N ARG A 63 21.74 24.62 -8.73
CA ARG A 63 21.42 23.19 -8.72
C ARG A 63 22.66 22.37 -8.31
N PRO A 64 22.52 21.31 -7.50
CA PRO A 64 23.65 20.45 -7.15
C PRO A 64 24.23 19.73 -8.37
N ASP A 65 25.48 19.29 -8.22
CA ASP A 65 26.17 18.52 -9.24
C ASP A 65 25.68 17.06 -9.34
N GLU A 66 26.11 16.39 -10.41
CA GLU A 66 25.85 14.97 -10.69
C GLU A 66 26.27 14.06 -9.54
N HIS A 67 27.43 14.31 -8.96
CA HIS A 67 27.96 13.52 -7.87
C HIS A 67 27.00 13.53 -6.66
N THR A 68 26.48 14.70 -6.30
CA THR A 68 25.55 14.86 -5.18
C THR A 68 24.23 14.12 -5.45
N MET A 69 23.67 14.24 -6.66
CA MET A 69 22.42 13.55 -7.04
C MET A 69 22.58 12.03 -7.04
N SER A 70 23.68 11.52 -7.58
CA SER A 70 24.01 10.09 -7.56
C SER A 70 24.17 9.56 -6.14
N LEU A 71 24.84 10.31 -5.24
CA LEU A 71 24.97 9.93 -3.82
C LEU A 71 23.61 9.83 -3.11
N LEU A 72 22.66 10.71 -3.41
CA LEU A 72 21.30 10.65 -2.86
C LEU A 72 20.59 9.39 -3.33
N MET A 73 20.68 9.05 -4.63
CA MET A 73 20.08 7.85 -5.20
C MET A 73 20.72 6.56 -4.65
N GLU A 74 22.05 6.50 -4.55
CA GLU A 74 22.78 5.40 -3.91
C GLU A 74 22.39 5.22 -2.45
N CYS A 75 22.15 6.32 -1.72
CA CYS A 75 21.65 6.27 -0.35
C CYS A 75 20.28 5.61 -0.28
N VAL A 76 19.33 6.03 -1.13
CA VAL A 76 17.99 5.43 -1.19
C VAL A 76 18.11 3.95 -1.55
N GLN A 77 18.88 3.60 -2.57
CA GLN A 77 19.08 2.20 -2.97
C GLN A 77 19.66 1.37 -1.82
N THR A 78 20.65 1.91 -1.10
CA THR A 78 21.23 1.24 0.07
C THR A 78 20.19 1.04 1.18
N ILE A 79 19.32 2.03 1.42
CA ILE A 79 18.23 1.91 2.40
C ILE A 79 17.25 0.81 2.00
N MET A 80 16.81 0.80 0.74
CA MET A 80 15.88 -0.18 0.18
C MET A 80 16.45 -1.60 0.24
N ASN A 81 17.76 -1.76 -0.01
CA ASN A 81 18.41 -3.08 -0.05
C ASN A 81 18.92 -3.59 1.30
N SER A 82 19.12 -2.70 2.29
CA SER A 82 19.78 -3.09 3.53
C SER A 82 19.04 -4.16 4.32
N LYS A 83 17.71 -4.01 4.43
CA LYS A 83 16.81 -4.83 5.25
C LYS A 83 15.41 -4.85 4.63
N PRO A 84 15.25 -5.56 3.49
CA PRO A 84 14.02 -5.53 2.70
C PRO A 84 12.80 -5.97 3.50
N GLU A 85 12.96 -6.83 4.51
CA GLU A 85 11.89 -7.28 5.40
C GLU A 85 11.21 -6.14 6.18
N ARG A 86 11.88 -4.97 6.30
CA ARG A 86 11.34 -3.82 7.03
C ARG A 86 10.37 -2.99 6.23
N ILE A 87 10.41 -3.05 4.89
CA ILE A 87 9.63 -2.17 4.01
C ILE A 87 8.15 -2.28 4.32
N HIS A 88 7.66 -3.48 4.64
CA HIS A 88 6.24 -3.75 4.94
C HIS A 88 5.94 -3.98 6.42
N HIS A 89 6.95 -3.94 7.29
CA HIS A 89 6.75 -4.13 8.71
C HIS A 89 5.95 -2.95 9.29
N ALA A 90 4.95 -3.23 10.13
CA ALA A 90 3.98 -2.25 10.61
C ALA A 90 4.61 -0.98 11.23
N SER A 91 5.72 -1.13 11.95
CA SER A 91 6.46 -0.02 12.58
C SER A 91 7.23 0.88 11.60
N PHE A 92 7.50 0.44 10.37
CA PHE A 92 8.41 1.12 9.44
C PHE A 92 7.78 1.46 8.10
N ARG A 93 6.73 0.74 7.67
CA ARG A 93 6.07 0.92 6.37
C ARG A 93 5.69 2.37 6.04
N ALA A 94 5.20 3.12 7.02
CA ALA A 94 4.83 4.52 6.83
C ALA A 94 6.05 5.41 6.51
N ALA A 95 7.19 5.14 7.14
CA ALA A 95 8.44 5.88 6.91
C ALA A 95 9.05 5.54 5.53
N TYR A 96 9.03 4.26 5.13
CA TYR A 96 9.44 3.86 3.78
C TYR A 96 8.55 4.47 2.70
N ALA A 97 7.23 4.40 2.87
CA ALA A 97 6.28 4.99 1.94
C ALA A 97 6.47 6.52 1.82
N ALA A 98 6.71 7.22 2.93
CA ALA A 98 6.97 8.66 2.94
C ALA A 98 8.26 9.01 2.19
N LEU A 99 9.36 8.29 2.46
CA LEU A 99 10.64 8.48 1.77
C LEU A 99 10.48 8.30 0.27
N VAL A 100 9.88 7.18 -0.16
CA VAL A 100 9.73 6.88 -1.60
C VAL A 100 8.80 7.87 -2.29
N ARG A 101 7.75 8.38 -1.62
CA ARG A 101 6.91 9.46 -2.17
C ARG A 101 7.70 10.75 -2.41
N VAL A 102 8.67 11.08 -1.56
CA VAL A 102 9.57 12.24 -1.77
C VAL A 102 10.52 11.98 -2.95
N VAL A 103 11.07 10.77 -3.06
CA VAL A 103 11.91 10.37 -4.20
C VAL A 103 11.11 10.47 -5.52
N ASP A 104 9.90 9.92 -5.57
CA ASP A 104 9.05 9.94 -6.76
C ASP A 104 8.61 11.37 -7.13
N LYS A 105 8.29 12.22 -6.14
CA LYS A 105 8.00 13.64 -6.34
C LYS A 105 9.13 14.38 -7.05
N HIS A 106 10.38 14.05 -6.73
CA HIS A 106 11.58 14.70 -7.28
C HIS A 106 12.29 13.87 -8.37
N ARG A 107 11.62 12.83 -8.90
CA ARG A 107 12.12 11.90 -9.92
C ARG A 107 12.86 12.60 -11.05
N THR A 108 12.27 13.63 -11.67
CA THR A 108 12.88 14.33 -12.81
C THR A 108 14.19 15.02 -12.46
N SER A 109 14.32 15.56 -11.25
CA SER A 109 15.58 16.19 -10.80
C SER A 109 16.64 15.14 -10.52
N LEU A 110 16.26 14.05 -9.85
CA LEU A 110 17.16 12.95 -9.49
C LEU A 110 17.70 12.23 -10.73
N LEU A 111 16.82 11.84 -11.66
CA LEU A 111 17.20 11.04 -12.83
C LEU A 111 17.93 11.83 -13.92
N ARG A 112 17.75 13.16 -14.00
CA ARG A 112 18.42 13.97 -15.04
C ARG A 112 19.94 13.89 -14.92
N THR A 113 20.45 13.64 -13.72
CA THR A 113 21.86 13.81 -13.39
C THR A 113 22.36 12.60 -12.59
N SER A 114 21.78 11.42 -12.82
CA SER A 114 22.20 10.19 -12.17
C SER A 114 22.17 9.05 -13.17
N ASP A 115 23.01 8.03 -13.00
CA ASP A 115 23.04 6.82 -13.83
C ASP A 115 21.88 5.83 -13.54
N PHE A 116 20.93 6.22 -12.69
CA PHE A 116 19.79 5.38 -12.34
C PHE A 116 18.71 5.45 -13.42
N ASP A 117 18.12 4.30 -13.73
CA ASP A 117 16.95 4.23 -14.60
C ASP A 117 15.66 4.63 -13.84
N SER A 118 14.69 5.19 -14.58
CA SER A 118 13.35 5.50 -14.07
C SER A 118 12.67 4.29 -13.46
N ASP A 119 12.92 3.13 -14.04
CA ASP A 119 12.44 1.82 -13.61
C ASP A 119 12.81 1.46 -12.17
N VAL A 120 13.94 1.98 -11.66
CA VAL A 120 14.37 1.77 -10.28
C VAL A 120 13.42 2.45 -9.30
N ILE A 121 13.09 3.72 -9.54
CA ILE A 121 12.17 4.47 -8.68
C ILE A 121 10.76 3.89 -8.80
N GLU A 122 10.32 3.48 -9.99
CA GLU A 122 9.03 2.80 -10.16
C GLU A 122 8.92 1.50 -9.35
N ASN A 123 9.99 0.69 -9.35
CA ASN A 123 10.03 -0.53 -8.53
C ASN A 123 9.94 -0.20 -7.04
N TRP A 124 10.61 0.85 -6.58
CA TRP A 124 10.47 1.32 -5.19
C TRP A 124 9.07 1.84 -4.88
N VAL A 125 8.41 2.51 -5.82
CA VAL A 125 7.02 2.96 -5.64
C VAL A 125 6.08 1.76 -5.52
N LEU A 126 6.23 0.75 -6.39
CA LEU A 126 5.41 -0.46 -6.31
C LEU A 126 5.59 -1.17 -4.95
N ASP A 127 6.84 -1.32 -4.52
CA ASP A 127 7.22 -2.04 -3.31
C ASP A 127 6.89 -1.24 -2.02
N ALA A 128 7.41 -0.02 -1.89
CA ALA A 128 7.32 0.72 -0.63
C ALA A 128 6.05 1.56 -0.48
N VAL A 129 5.33 1.85 -1.58
CA VAL A 129 4.13 2.69 -1.56
C VAL A 129 2.91 1.86 -1.85
N LEU A 130 2.80 1.29 -3.06
CA LEU A 130 1.58 0.62 -3.49
C LEU A 130 1.30 -0.65 -2.69
N HIS A 131 2.32 -1.47 -2.44
CA HIS A 131 2.18 -2.64 -1.57
C HIS A 131 1.76 -2.22 -0.15
N ASN A 132 2.37 -1.17 0.39
CA ASN A 132 2.04 -0.67 1.72
C ASN A 132 0.61 -0.14 1.83
N ASP A 133 0.10 0.49 0.77
CA ASP A 133 -1.27 0.98 0.65
C ASP A 133 -2.30 -0.19 0.55
N LEU A 134 -1.88 -1.44 0.35
CA LEU A 134 -2.76 -2.63 0.45
C LEU A 134 -3.04 -3.06 1.90
N PHE A 135 -2.19 -2.65 2.86
CA PHE A 135 -2.36 -2.98 4.26
C PHE A 135 -3.19 -1.92 5.00
N THR A 136 -4.33 -1.59 4.41
CA THR A 136 -5.31 -0.63 4.91
C THR A 136 -6.68 -1.28 4.98
N ASP A 137 -7.58 -0.69 5.77
CA ASP A 137 -9.02 -0.99 5.73
C ASP A 137 -9.82 0.13 5.05
N ASP A 138 -9.13 1.18 4.56
CA ASP A 138 -9.71 2.20 3.70
C ASP A 138 -9.93 1.64 2.29
N THR A 139 -11.19 1.48 1.91
CA THR A 139 -11.59 0.91 0.62
C THR A 139 -11.10 1.75 -0.57
N TYR A 140 -11.05 3.08 -0.45
CA TYR A 140 -10.59 3.96 -1.52
C TYR A 140 -9.09 3.83 -1.73
N VAL A 141 -8.30 3.87 -0.65
CA VAL A 141 -6.84 3.72 -0.73
C VAL A 141 -6.47 2.36 -1.31
N PHE A 142 -7.12 1.28 -0.83
CA PHE A 142 -6.89 -0.07 -1.34
C PHE A 142 -7.23 -0.19 -2.83
N ALA A 143 -8.41 0.28 -3.25
CA ALA A 143 -8.82 0.19 -4.65
C ALA A 143 -7.91 1.01 -5.58
N LYS A 144 -7.47 2.19 -5.12
CA LYS A 144 -6.50 3.01 -5.85
C LYS A 144 -5.17 2.27 -6.02
N ALA A 145 -4.63 1.68 -4.96
CA ALA A 145 -3.39 0.90 -5.03
C ALA A 145 -3.55 -0.30 -5.98
N ALA A 146 -4.65 -1.04 -5.89
CA ALA A 146 -4.94 -2.17 -6.78
C ALA A 146 -4.99 -1.75 -8.26
N ASN A 147 -5.61 -0.60 -8.58
CA ASN A 147 -5.65 -0.07 -9.94
C ASN A 147 -4.26 0.33 -10.46
N LEU A 148 -3.41 0.93 -9.62
CA LEU A 148 -2.04 1.27 -10.01
C LEU A 148 -1.18 0.02 -10.21
N ILE A 149 -1.35 -1.01 -9.38
CA ILE A 149 -0.72 -2.32 -9.58
C ILE A 149 -1.19 -2.94 -10.91
N ALA A 150 -2.49 -2.87 -11.23
CA ALA A 150 -3.00 -3.33 -12.53
C ALA A 150 -2.33 -2.59 -13.71
N ALA A 151 -2.12 -1.27 -13.59
CA ALA A 151 -1.46 -0.49 -14.62
C ALA A 151 -0.01 -0.94 -14.87
N HIS A 152 0.74 -1.33 -13.82
CA HIS A 152 2.08 -1.90 -13.98
C HIS A 152 2.06 -3.25 -14.72
N ILE A 153 1.01 -4.07 -14.52
CA ILE A 153 0.83 -5.34 -15.23
C ILE A 153 0.56 -5.09 -16.73
N THR A 154 -0.38 -4.20 -17.04
CA THR A 154 -0.82 -3.99 -18.43
C THR A 154 0.04 -3.03 -19.24
N GLY A 155 0.85 -2.21 -18.56
CA GLY A 155 1.80 -1.29 -19.18
C GLY A 155 3.19 -1.89 -19.18
N ARG A 156 3.96 -1.57 -18.14
CA ARG A 156 5.40 -1.86 -18.05
C ARG A 156 5.74 -3.35 -18.17
N ARG A 157 4.98 -4.24 -17.52
CA ARG A 157 5.26 -5.68 -17.60
C ARG A 157 5.01 -6.23 -19.01
N ASP A 158 3.90 -5.85 -19.64
CA ASP A 158 3.58 -6.28 -21.00
C ASP A 158 4.59 -5.75 -22.01
N GLU A 159 5.04 -4.51 -21.85
CA GLU A 159 6.09 -3.91 -22.66
C GLU A 159 7.42 -4.67 -22.50
N ALA A 160 7.86 -4.92 -21.27
CA ALA A 160 9.10 -5.66 -21.00
C ALA A 160 9.06 -7.09 -21.58
N VAL A 161 7.91 -7.78 -21.49
CA VAL A 161 7.70 -9.09 -22.14
C VAL A 161 7.77 -8.97 -23.66
N SER A 162 7.13 -7.97 -24.25
CA SER A 162 7.13 -7.75 -25.70
C SER A 162 8.52 -7.39 -26.25
N MET A 163 9.35 -6.75 -25.45
CA MET A 163 10.74 -6.43 -25.80
C MET A 163 11.71 -7.57 -25.48
N GLU A 164 11.21 -8.72 -25.00
CA GLU A 164 12.01 -9.86 -24.55
C GLU A 164 13.06 -9.48 -23.49
N ASN A 165 12.81 -8.41 -22.72
CA ASN A 165 13.70 -7.95 -21.69
C ASN A 165 13.46 -8.75 -20.40
N LEU A 166 14.03 -9.96 -20.36
CA LEU A 166 13.88 -10.89 -19.25
C LEU A 166 14.40 -10.33 -17.92
N ALA A 167 15.39 -9.44 -17.95
CA ALA A 167 15.94 -8.81 -16.76
C ALA A 167 14.92 -7.87 -16.12
N ASP A 168 14.25 -7.04 -16.93
CA ASP A 168 13.24 -6.10 -16.44
C ASP A 168 11.97 -6.83 -16.00
N VAL A 169 11.55 -7.86 -16.73
CA VAL A 169 10.44 -8.73 -16.29
C VAL A 169 10.75 -9.34 -14.94
N ALA A 170 11.95 -9.90 -14.73
CA ALA A 170 12.34 -10.48 -13.45
C ALA A 170 12.46 -9.44 -12.33
N ALA A 171 12.96 -8.24 -12.63
CA ALA A 171 13.06 -7.15 -11.67
C ALA A 171 11.68 -6.65 -11.22
N LEU A 172 10.75 -6.50 -12.16
CA LEU A 172 9.37 -6.10 -11.89
C LEU A 172 8.60 -7.20 -11.16
N ASP A 173 8.72 -8.46 -11.59
CA ASP A 173 8.03 -9.59 -10.94
C ASP A 173 8.43 -9.74 -9.47
N ARG A 174 9.71 -9.48 -9.13
CA ARG A 174 10.22 -9.50 -7.75
C ARG A 174 9.43 -8.58 -6.80
N VAL A 175 8.99 -7.42 -7.27
CA VAL A 175 8.22 -6.45 -6.48
C VAL A 175 6.70 -6.58 -6.69
N LEU A 176 6.28 -7.04 -7.87
CA LEU A 176 4.87 -7.21 -8.23
C LEU A 176 4.20 -8.39 -7.51
N LEU A 177 4.86 -9.56 -7.45
CA LEU A 177 4.25 -10.77 -6.86
C LEU A 177 3.93 -10.66 -5.37
N PRO A 178 4.78 -10.05 -4.52
CA PRO A 178 4.40 -9.74 -3.15
C PRO A 178 3.14 -8.89 -3.03
N CYS A 179 2.93 -7.93 -3.94
CA CYS A 179 1.71 -7.15 -4.03
C CYS A 179 0.51 -8.04 -4.37
N LEU A 180 0.64 -8.92 -5.36
CA LEU A 180 -0.41 -9.86 -5.78
C LEU A 180 -0.81 -10.84 -4.67
N ARG A 181 0.16 -11.36 -3.91
CA ARG A 181 -0.08 -12.19 -2.71
C ARG A 181 -0.90 -11.43 -1.67
N SER A 182 -0.59 -10.15 -1.46
CA SER A 182 -1.27 -9.30 -0.48
C SER A 182 -2.69 -8.94 -0.92
N LEU A 183 -2.91 -8.71 -2.22
CA LEU A 183 -4.24 -8.60 -2.80
C LEU A 183 -5.03 -9.89 -2.58
N MET A 184 -4.46 -11.05 -2.93
CA MET A 184 -5.13 -12.33 -2.78
C MET A 184 -5.50 -12.64 -1.32
N ALA A 185 -4.64 -12.28 -0.36
CA ALA A 185 -4.95 -12.39 1.07
C ALA A 185 -6.22 -11.62 1.48
N ARG A 186 -6.55 -10.52 0.78
CA ARG A 186 -7.77 -9.73 0.99
C ARG A 186 -8.98 -10.21 0.17
N HIS A 187 -8.86 -11.22 -0.71
CA HIS A 187 -9.96 -11.73 -1.54
C HIS A 187 -11.19 -12.19 -0.73
N GLY A 188 -11.01 -12.66 0.50
CA GLY A 188 -12.12 -13.05 1.38
C GLY A 188 -12.94 -11.87 1.92
N THR A 189 -12.47 -10.64 1.75
CA THR A 189 -13.08 -9.44 2.31
C THR A 189 -14.03 -8.82 1.29
N ALA A 190 -15.31 -8.67 1.66
CA ALA A 190 -16.37 -8.27 0.73
C ALA A 190 -16.09 -6.93 0.00
N TRP A 191 -15.57 -5.93 0.72
CA TRP A 191 -15.26 -4.61 0.14
C TRP A 191 -14.04 -4.62 -0.79
N ALA A 192 -13.10 -5.56 -0.61
CA ALA A 192 -11.87 -5.66 -1.41
C ALA A 192 -12.03 -6.57 -2.65
N LYS A 193 -13.02 -7.48 -2.61
CA LYS A 193 -13.16 -8.61 -3.54
C LYS A 193 -13.09 -8.19 -5.01
N THR A 194 -13.83 -7.16 -5.40
CA THR A 194 -13.88 -6.69 -6.80
C THR A 194 -12.52 -6.24 -7.31
N SER A 195 -11.79 -5.43 -6.52
CA SER A 195 -10.45 -4.97 -6.88
C SER A 195 -9.47 -6.14 -6.99
N VAL A 196 -9.55 -7.11 -6.08
CA VAL A 196 -8.69 -8.29 -6.10
C VAL A 196 -8.95 -9.17 -7.32
N GLU A 197 -10.21 -9.50 -7.60
CA GLU A 197 -10.56 -10.32 -8.77
C GLU A 197 -10.19 -9.62 -10.09
N MET A 198 -10.34 -8.30 -10.17
CA MET A 198 -9.96 -7.51 -11.35
C MET A 198 -8.45 -7.62 -11.63
N VAL A 199 -7.60 -7.40 -10.61
CA VAL A 199 -6.14 -7.51 -10.79
C VAL A 199 -5.74 -8.94 -11.14
N LEU A 200 -6.26 -9.93 -10.42
CA LEU A 200 -5.87 -11.33 -10.63
C LEU A 200 -6.35 -11.89 -11.97
N ALA A 201 -7.46 -11.41 -12.52
CA ALA A 201 -7.88 -11.75 -13.88
C ALA A 201 -6.84 -11.32 -14.94
N LEU A 202 -6.18 -10.17 -14.74
CA LEU A 202 -5.09 -9.72 -15.62
C LEU A 202 -3.89 -10.68 -15.56
N CYS A 203 -3.56 -11.18 -14.37
CA CYS A 203 -2.53 -12.18 -14.16
C CYS A 203 -2.90 -13.51 -14.83
N THR A 204 -4.14 -13.99 -14.65
CA THR A 204 -4.63 -15.21 -15.31
C THR A 204 -4.50 -15.11 -16.83
N TYR A 205 -4.89 -13.98 -17.42
CA TYR A 205 -4.74 -13.76 -18.86
C TYR A 205 -3.27 -13.84 -19.32
N ARG A 206 -2.34 -13.38 -18.48
CA ARG A 206 -0.90 -13.35 -18.74
C ARG A 206 -0.13 -14.55 -18.17
N ARG A 207 -0.80 -15.58 -17.65
CA ARG A 207 -0.17 -16.67 -16.89
C ARG A 207 0.99 -17.36 -17.64
N LEU A 208 0.97 -17.38 -18.97
CA LEU A 208 2.02 -17.99 -19.79
C LEU A 208 3.31 -17.15 -19.88
N THR A 209 3.26 -15.87 -19.51
CA THR A 209 4.42 -14.96 -19.50
C THR A 209 5.08 -14.86 -18.12
N PHE A 210 4.58 -15.60 -17.13
CA PHE A 210 5.24 -15.78 -15.84
C PHE A 210 6.18 -16.98 -15.89
N HIS A 211 7.26 -16.93 -15.10
CA HIS A 211 8.12 -18.09 -14.93
C HIS A 211 7.37 -19.24 -14.26
N ASP A 212 7.85 -20.48 -14.43
CA ASP A 212 7.11 -21.69 -14.01
C ASP A 212 6.68 -21.71 -12.54
N GLY A 213 7.46 -21.11 -11.62
CA GLY A 213 7.12 -21.01 -10.21
C GLY A 213 5.93 -20.07 -9.97
N ASP A 214 6.00 -18.86 -10.50
CA ASP A 214 4.94 -17.85 -10.34
C ASP A 214 3.68 -18.23 -11.10
N ARG A 215 3.81 -18.87 -12.27
CA ARG A 215 2.66 -19.35 -13.04
C ARG A 215 1.82 -20.33 -12.22
N LYS A 216 2.45 -21.24 -11.48
CA LYS A 216 1.72 -22.18 -10.60
C LYS A 216 0.91 -21.44 -9.56
N GLU A 217 1.49 -20.41 -8.93
CA GLU A 217 0.81 -19.59 -7.94
C GLU A 217 -0.38 -18.82 -8.56
N VAL A 218 -0.20 -18.26 -9.76
CA VAL A 218 -1.29 -17.61 -10.52
C VAL A 218 -2.40 -18.59 -10.89
N ASP A 219 -2.06 -19.81 -11.32
CA ASP A 219 -3.03 -20.86 -11.63
C ASP A 219 -3.81 -21.29 -10.37
N GLU A 220 -3.14 -21.39 -9.22
CA GLU A 220 -3.77 -21.68 -7.92
C GLU A 220 -4.75 -20.58 -7.47
N TRP A 221 -4.36 -19.31 -7.63
CA TRP A 221 -5.26 -18.18 -7.35
C TRP A 221 -6.47 -18.18 -8.27
N THR A 222 -6.26 -18.44 -9.56
CA THR A 222 -7.32 -18.56 -10.56
C THR A 222 -8.33 -19.65 -10.16
N SER A 223 -7.83 -20.82 -9.77
CA SER A 223 -8.66 -21.94 -9.29
C SER A 223 -9.43 -21.56 -8.03
N THR A 224 -8.79 -20.91 -7.06
CA THR A 224 -9.41 -20.48 -5.80
C THR A 224 -10.56 -19.50 -6.03
N ILE A 225 -10.39 -18.53 -6.92
CA ILE A 225 -11.43 -17.56 -7.28
C ILE A 225 -12.60 -18.28 -7.98
N HIS A 226 -12.31 -19.18 -8.91
CA HIS A 226 -13.33 -19.92 -9.64
C HIS A 226 -14.15 -20.84 -8.71
N GLN A 227 -13.48 -21.62 -7.86
CA GLN A 227 -14.15 -22.52 -6.90
C GLN A 227 -15.07 -21.75 -5.94
N ARG A 228 -14.66 -20.56 -5.48
CA ARG A 228 -15.52 -19.72 -4.63
C ARG A 228 -16.75 -19.17 -5.38
N LYS A 229 -16.68 -18.98 -6.69
CA LYS A 229 -17.84 -18.57 -7.52
C LYS A 229 -18.82 -19.73 -7.71
N VAL A 230 -18.32 -20.96 -7.85
CA VAL A 230 -19.12 -22.17 -8.08
C VAL A 230 -19.65 -22.78 -6.77
N ALA A 231 -18.98 -22.54 -5.63
CA ALA A 231 -19.41 -23.06 -4.33
C ALA A 231 -20.85 -22.61 -4.02
N PRO A 232 -21.77 -23.54 -3.69
CA PRO A 232 -23.14 -23.19 -3.38
C PRO A 232 -23.15 -22.29 -2.16
N SER A 233 -23.46 -21.01 -2.37
CA SER A 233 -23.54 -20.04 -1.28
C SER A 233 -24.45 -20.60 -0.19
N SER A 234 -23.99 -20.62 1.06
CA SER A 234 -24.84 -21.01 2.20
C SER A 234 -26.13 -20.18 2.22
N ARG A 235 -26.04 -18.92 1.79
CA ARG A 235 -27.17 -18.01 1.55
C ARG A 235 -28.16 -18.55 0.51
N GLY A 236 -27.67 -19.14 -0.59
CA GLY A 236 -28.48 -19.80 -1.60
C GLY A 236 -29.13 -21.09 -1.10
N LYS A 237 -28.48 -21.86 -0.23
CA LYS A 237 -29.09 -23.04 0.42
C LYS A 237 -30.24 -22.63 1.36
N HIS A 238 -30.07 -21.56 2.14
CA HIS A 238 -31.15 -21.04 3.00
C HIS A 238 -32.27 -20.38 2.19
N ALA A 239 -31.95 -19.66 1.10
CA ALA A 239 -32.94 -19.08 0.21
C ALA A 239 -33.72 -20.14 -0.59
N ALA A 240 -33.04 -21.20 -1.05
CA ALA A 240 -33.68 -22.33 -1.72
C ALA A 240 -34.56 -23.13 -0.75
N ALA A 241 -34.08 -23.43 0.47
CA ALA A 241 -34.88 -24.08 1.50
C ALA A 241 -36.09 -23.21 1.92
N ALA A 242 -35.91 -21.88 2.04
CA ALA A 242 -37.02 -20.96 2.34
C ALA A 242 -38.00 -20.83 1.17
N ALA A 243 -37.53 -20.89 -0.08
CA ALA A 243 -38.39 -20.89 -1.27
C ALA A 243 -39.14 -22.22 -1.44
N GLU A 244 -38.51 -23.34 -1.07
CA GLU A 244 -39.13 -24.67 -1.07
C GLU A 244 -40.18 -24.79 0.05
N MET A 245 -39.92 -24.24 1.24
CA MET A 245 -40.94 -24.12 2.30
C MET A 245 -42.14 -23.24 1.91
N ARG A 246 -41.94 -22.22 1.05
CA ARG A 246 -43.04 -21.39 0.52
C ARG A 246 -43.90 -22.09 -0.52
N LYS A 247 -43.40 -23.14 -1.19
CA LYS A 247 -44.17 -23.93 -2.16
C LYS A 247 -45.16 -24.91 -1.49
N ASN A 248 -44.98 -25.20 -0.21
CA ASN A 248 -45.86 -26.07 0.57
C ASN A 248 -46.92 -25.31 1.38
N ILE A 249 -47.04 -23.99 1.22
CA ILE A 249 -48.13 -23.22 1.82
C ILE A 249 -49.34 -23.34 0.88
N VAL A 250 -50.19 -24.33 1.14
CA VAL A 250 -51.53 -24.41 0.55
C VAL A 250 -52.33 -23.23 1.08
N ALA A 251 -52.76 -22.33 0.21
CA ALA A 251 -53.68 -21.26 0.56
C ALA A 251 -55.02 -21.87 0.99
N TYR A 252 -55.28 -21.86 2.30
CA TYR A 252 -56.57 -22.23 2.85
C TYR A 252 -57.53 -21.05 2.62
N ASN A 253 -58.53 -21.25 1.76
CA ASN A 253 -59.56 -20.26 1.50
C ASN A 253 -60.57 -20.28 2.66
N ASP A 254 -60.94 -19.10 3.16
CA ASP A 254 -61.85 -18.92 4.29
C ASP A 254 -63.22 -19.55 4.03
N THR A 255 -63.60 -20.52 4.86
CA THR A 255 -64.93 -20.66 5.49
C THR A 255 -64.97 -21.95 6.30
N GLN A 256 -64.49 -21.91 7.55
CA GLN A 256 -65.13 -22.50 8.73
C GLN A 256 -64.19 -22.50 9.94
N THR A 257 -64.73 -22.04 11.06
CA THR A 257 -64.18 -22.07 12.41
C THR A 257 -63.78 -23.47 12.85
N GLY A 258 -62.54 -23.64 13.31
CA GLY A 258 -62.12 -24.78 14.13
C GLY A 258 -60.63 -25.11 14.04
N ILE A 259 -59.87 -24.81 15.09
CA ILE A 259 -58.51 -25.33 15.24
C ILE A 259 -58.62 -26.84 15.47
N LYS A 260 -58.27 -27.63 14.46
CA LYS A 260 -57.95 -29.06 14.63
C LYS A 260 -56.51 -29.30 14.22
N VAL A 261 -55.68 -29.62 15.20
CA VAL A 261 -54.33 -30.14 15.02
C VAL A 261 -54.46 -31.54 14.40
N GLY A 262 -54.29 -31.62 13.08
CA GLY A 262 -54.33 -32.88 12.34
C GLY A 262 -52.99 -33.61 12.42
N LYS A 263 -52.98 -34.80 13.02
CA LYS A 263 -51.88 -35.76 12.96
C LYS A 263 -51.61 -36.13 11.50
N SER A 264 -50.35 -36.03 11.07
CA SER A 264 -49.88 -36.51 9.77
C SER A 264 -50.00 -38.03 9.68
N ASN A 265 -50.87 -38.53 8.80
CA ASN A 265 -50.93 -39.94 8.44
C ASN A 265 -49.72 -40.29 7.56
N HIS A 266 -48.72 -40.94 8.15
CA HIS A 266 -47.58 -41.51 7.44
C HIS A 266 -48.01 -42.84 6.77
N PRO A 267 -47.62 -43.13 5.51
CA PRO A 267 -48.06 -44.31 4.76
C PRO A 267 -47.46 -45.66 5.24
N LEU A 268 -47.05 -45.77 6.51
CA LEU A 268 -46.54 -47.00 7.12
C LEU A 268 -47.48 -47.63 8.16
N PHE A 269 -48.64 -47.03 8.43
CA PHE A 269 -49.58 -47.47 9.48
C PHE A 269 -50.97 -47.89 8.96
N ASN A 270 -51.05 -48.48 7.76
CA ASN A 270 -52.22 -49.30 7.38
C ASN A 270 -51.76 -50.73 7.13
N LYS A 271 -51.92 -51.58 8.14
CA LYS A 271 -52.09 -53.01 7.99
C LYS A 271 -53.30 -53.40 8.82
N ASP A 272 -54.24 -54.08 8.16
CA ASP A 272 -55.30 -54.86 8.80
C ASP A 272 -54.73 -55.86 9.81
#